data_AF-A0A2S4KMJ4-F1
#
_entry.id   AF-A0A2S4KMJ4-F1
#
_cell.length_a   1.000
_cell.length_b   1.000
_cell.length_c   1.000
_cell.angle_alpha   90.00
_cell.angle_beta   90.00
_cell.angle_gamma   90.00
#
_symmetry.space_group_name_H-M   'P 1'
#
loop_
_entity.id
_entity.type
_entity.pdbx_description
1 polymer ?
#
loop_
_entity_poly.entity_id
_entity_poly.type
_entity_poly.pdbx_seq_one_letter_code
_entity_poly.pdbx_strand_id
1 'polypeptide(L)'
;MPTKVSYMSTARTHHHHTQERHHAPRIMPDITIGVQPPKRTRAGACLYPPVVAKQSVRESDPDVDYFATAVLLDRQGSVVDGFLEGTKAASRFEVAQSKTAPASFVFPFTDLSISQLGTYTIRVDVYQVSPGDSAGAALVEQLATRVVSVFDADIPSETPSDEERSLMRRARDAGLPMPSSP
;
A
#
# COMPACT_ATOMS: atom_id res chain seq x y z
N MET A 1 -77.94 -19.58 23.85
CA MET A 1 -77.31 -20.68 23.10
C MET A 1 -76.39 -20.08 22.05
N PRO A 2 -75.06 -19.99 22.27
CA PRO A 2 -74.12 -19.64 21.21
C PRO A 2 -73.37 -20.89 20.71
N THR A 3 -73.45 -21.11 19.40
CA THR A 3 -72.82 -22.21 18.67
C THR A 3 -71.33 -21.94 18.48
N LYS A 4 -70.52 -22.97 18.76
CA LYS A 4 -69.07 -23.04 18.59
C LYS A 4 -68.75 -23.45 17.14
N VAL A 5 -67.87 -22.73 16.45
CA VAL A 5 -67.18 -23.26 15.25
C VAL A 5 -65.71 -22.85 15.27
N SER A 6 -64.85 -23.83 15.05
CA SER A 6 -63.38 -23.81 15.16
C SER A 6 -62.68 -23.43 13.85
N TYR A 7 -61.59 -22.68 14.02
CA TYR A 7 -60.31 -22.56 13.28
C TYR A 7 -60.25 -22.69 11.75
N MET A 8 -59.60 -21.71 11.12
CA MET A 8 -58.44 -21.97 10.25
C MET A 8 -57.42 -20.82 10.32
N SER A 9 -56.16 -21.24 10.31
CA SER A 9 -54.91 -20.50 10.41
C SER A 9 -54.61 -19.70 9.15
N THR A 10 -54.18 -18.45 9.29
CA THR A 10 -53.29 -17.81 8.30
C THR A 10 -52.26 -16.95 9.03
N ALA A 11 -51.03 -17.46 9.08
CA ALA A 11 -49.86 -16.72 9.51
C ALA A 11 -49.65 -15.52 8.57
N ARG A 12 -49.73 -14.31 9.13
CA ARG A 12 -49.27 -13.08 8.46
C ARG A 12 -47.74 -13.02 8.59
N THR A 13 -47.06 -13.50 7.56
CA THR A 13 -45.62 -13.26 7.41
C THR A 13 -45.43 -11.79 7.04
N HIS A 14 -44.87 -11.02 7.96
CA HIS A 14 -44.27 -9.72 7.68
C HIS A 14 -43.15 -9.94 6.66
N HIS A 15 -43.31 -9.43 5.44
CA HIS A 15 -42.20 -9.26 4.52
C HIS A 15 -41.27 -8.20 5.10
N HIS A 16 -40.23 -8.66 5.80
CA HIS A 16 -38.99 -7.93 5.90
C HIS A 16 -38.48 -7.73 4.47
N HIS A 17 -38.53 -6.49 4.01
CA HIS A 17 -37.77 -6.02 2.87
C HIS A 17 -36.30 -6.12 3.29
N THR A 18 -35.67 -7.25 2.98
CA THR A 18 -34.23 -7.39 3.02
C THR A 18 -33.71 -6.47 1.93
N GLN A 19 -33.35 -5.25 2.34
CA GLN A 19 -32.59 -4.34 1.51
C GLN A 19 -31.22 -4.99 1.34
N GLU A 20 -31.10 -5.81 0.29
CA GLU A 20 -29.84 -6.26 -0.26
C GLU A 20 -29.04 -4.99 -0.54
N ARG A 21 -28.11 -4.68 0.38
CA ARG A 21 -27.02 -3.76 0.09
C ARG A 21 -26.29 -4.38 -1.08
N HIS A 22 -26.60 -3.90 -2.29
CA HIS A 22 -25.77 -4.07 -3.47
C HIS A 22 -24.36 -3.63 -3.07
N HIS A 23 -23.55 -4.59 -2.62
CA HIS A 23 -22.12 -4.42 -2.53
C HIS A 23 -21.69 -4.43 -3.99
N ALA A 24 -21.64 -3.24 -4.58
CA ALA A 24 -20.81 -3.03 -5.75
C ALA A 24 -19.45 -3.68 -5.44
N PRO A 25 -18.87 -4.45 -6.37
CA PRO A 25 -17.55 -5.03 -6.14
C PRO A 25 -16.64 -3.89 -5.74
N ARG A 26 -16.09 -3.94 -4.52
CA ARG A 26 -15.01 -3.03 -4.11
C ARG A 26 -13.96 -3.14 -5.21
N ILE A 27 -13.81 -2.09 -6.02
CA ILE A 27 -12.70 -1.99 -6.96
C ILE A 27 -11.48 -1.85 -6.06
N MET A 28 -10.87 -2.98 -5.71
CA MET A 28 -9.65 -2.96 -4.92
C MET A 28 -8.58 -2.30 -5.79
N PRO A 29 -7.92 -1.25 -5.29
CA PRO A 29 -6.88 -0.59 -6.06
C PRO A 29 -5.78 -1.60 -6.41
N ASP A 30 -5.28 -1.54 -7.65
CA ASP A 30 -4.12 -2.34 -8.05
C ASP A 30 -2.87 -1.68 -7.47
N ILE A 31 -2.40 -2.18 -6.33
CA ILE A 31 -1.21 -1.66 -5.64
C ILE A 31 -0.09 -2.70 -5.72
N THR A 32 1.10 -2.25 -6.15
CA THR A 32 2.30 -3.08 -6.32
C THR A 32 3.55 -2.34 -5.87
N ILE A 33 4.66 -3.05 -5.66
CA ILE A 33 5.97 -2.39 -5.49
C ILE A 33 6.49 -1.99 -6.87
N GLY A 34 6.51 -0.68 -7.14
CA GLY A 34 6.94 -0.09 -8.41
C GLY A 34 8.45 0.17 -8.50
N VAL A 35 9.14 0.33 -7.37
CA VAL A 35 10.61 0.34 -7.28
C VAL A 35 11.06 -0.51 -6.11
N GLN A 36 11.93 -1.48 -6.40
CA GLN A 36 12.44 -2.42 -5.43
C GLN A 36 13.74 -1.91 -4.77
N PRO A 37 13.92 -2.09 -3.45
CA PRO A 37 15.18 -1.75 -2.76
C PRO A 37 16.33 -2.59 -3.31
N PRO A 38 17.61 -2.21 -3.20
CA PRO A 38 18.70 -3.03 -3.74
C PRO A 38 18.72 -4.43 -3.09
N LYS A 39 19.20 -5.45 -3.81
CA LYS A 39 19.37 -6.80 -3.23
C LYS A 39 20.40 -6.83 -2.10
N ARG A 40 21.36 -5.91 -2.14
CA ARG A 40 22.48 -5.82 -1.22
C ARG A 40 22.72 -4.35 -0.87
N THR A 41 22.99 -4.06 0.39
CA THR A 41 23.35 -2.71 0.85
C THR A 41 24.36 -2.78 1.99
N ARG A 42 24.99 -1.65 2.30
CA ARG A 42 25.75 -1.48 3.54
C ARG A 42 24.80 -1.06 4.67
N ALA A 43 25.07 -1.51 5.90
CA ALA A 43 24.38 -1.02 7.08
C ALA A 43 24.44 0.52 7.17
N GLY A 44 23.31 1.13 7.50
CA GLY A 44 23.14 2.59 7.61
C GLY A 44 23.21 3.37 6.29
N ALA A 45 23.48 2.73 5.16
CA ALA A 45 23.39 3.40 3.86
C ALA A 45 21.93 3.51 3.41
N CYS A 46 21.57 4.68 2.86
CA CYS A 46 20.27 4.86 2.22
C CYS A 46 20.09 3.84 1.08
N LEU A 47 18.92 3.22 1.03
CA LEU A 47 18.59 2.23 0.02
C LEU A 47 18.49 2.90 -1.36
N TYR A 48 19.34 2.45 -2.27
CA TYR A 48 19.27 2.84 -3.67
C TYR A 48 19.31 1.59 -4.57
N PRO A 49 18.29 1.34 -5.39
CA PRO A 49 17.09 2.17 -5.61
C PRO A 49 16.18 2.32 -4.37
N PRO A 50 15.39 3.41 -4.25
CA PRO A 50 14.48 3.60 -3.12
C PRO A 50 13.27 2.66 -3.21
N VAL A 51 12.53 2.49 -2.11
CA VAL A 51 11.26 1.75 -2.15
C VAL A 51 10.14 2.69 -2.61
N VAL A 52 9.39 2.27 -3.62
CA VAL A 52 8.20 3.00 -4.07
C VAL A 52 7.07 2.01 -4.30
N ALA A 53 5.97 2.16 -3.56
CA ALA A 53 4.72 1.48 -3.92
C ALA A 53 3.98 2.31 -4.97
N LYS A 54 3.33 1.63 -5.92
CA LYS A 54 2.58 2.23 -7.02
C LYS A 54 1.14 1.74 -6.95
N GLN A 55 0.20 2.66 -7.07
CA GLN A 55 -1.23 2.39 -7.16
C GLN A 55 -1.73 2.83 -8.54
N SER A 56 -2.47 1.96 -9.21
CA SER A 56 -3.17 2.27 -10.46
C SER A 56 -4.67 2.25 -10.21
N VAL A 57 -5.36 3.34 -10.53
CA VAL A 57 -6.81 3.44 -10.31
C VAL A 57 -7.50 3.90 -11.59
N ARG A 58 -8.55 3.18 -12.00
CA ARG A 58 -9.35 3.56 -13.17
C ARG A 58 -10.19 4.81 -12.90
N GLU A 59 -10.73 4.92 -11.69
CA GLU A 59 -11.53 6.05 -11.20
C GLU A 59 -11.10 6.36 -9.76
N SER A 60 -10.54 7.55 -9.52
CA SER A 60 -10.19 7.98 -8.16
C SER A 60 -11.43 8.58 -7.50
N ASP A 61 -11.77 8.09 -6.31
CA ASP A 61 -12.72 8.77 -5.44
C ASP A 61 -12.00 9.96 -4.78
N PRO A 62 -12.42 11.22 -5.04
CA PRO A 62 -11.76 12.40 -4.47
C PRO A 62 -11.94 12.51 -2.95
N ASP A 63 -12.94 11.82 -2.39
CA ASP A 63 -13.22 11.87 -0.96
C ASP A 63 -12.36 10.85 -0.18
N VAL A 64 -11.65 9.95 -0.86
CA VAL A 64 -10.87 8.89 -0.22
C VAL A 64 -9.37 9.19 -0.30
N ASP A 65 -8.73 9.22 0.86
CA ASP A 65 -7.29 9.37 0.99
C ASP A 65 -6.59 8.05 1.32
N TYR A 66 -5.30 8.01 0.97
CA TYR A 66 -4.45 6.85 1.25
C TYR A 66 -3.09 7.31 1.78
N PHE A 67 -2.53 6.53 2.68
CA PHE A 67 -1.14 6.61 3.07
C PHE A 67 -0.57 5.21 3.22
N ALA A 68 0.75 5.08 3.23
CA ALA A 68 1.43 3.82 3.41
C ALA A 68 2.47 3.93 4.52
N THR A 69 2.72 2.83 5.21
CA THR A 69 3.81 2.71 6.18
C THR A 69 4.75 1.59 5.79
N ALA A 70 6.04 1.74 6.08
CA ALA A 70 7.06 0.74 5.84
C ALA A 70 7.53 0.15 7.17
N VAL A 71 7.54 -1.18 7.24
CA VAL A 71 8.13 -1.95 8.35
C VAL A 71 9.17 -2.93 7.81
N LEU A 72 10.11 -3.33 8.67
CA LEU A 72 11.13 -4.31 8.31
C LEU A 72 10.80 -5.67 8.91
N LEU A 73 10.92 -6.70 8.11
CA LEU A 73 10.71 -8.09 8.49
C LEU A 73 12.05 -8.83 8.49
N ASP A 74 12.27 -9.67 9.49
CA ASP A 74 13.36 -10.64 9.50
C ASP A 74 13.09 -11.81 8.54
N ARG A 75 14.02 -12.77 8.48
CA ARG A 75 13.89 -13.99 7.65
C ARG A 75 12.69 -14.86 8.05
N GLN A 76 12.23 -14.75 9.29
CA GLN A 76 11.08 -15.48 9.81
C GLN A 76 9.75 -14.76 9.52
N GLY A 77 9.80 -13.55 8.94
CA GLY A 77 8.63 -12.73 8.67
C GLY A 77 8.14 -11.93 9.88
N SER A 78 8.93 -11.89 10.96
CA SER A 78 8.60 -11.10 12.16
C SER A 78 9.02 -9.66 11.97
N VAL A 79 8.20 -8.73 12.44
CA VAL A 79 8.54 -7.30 12.43
C VAL A 79 9.70 -7.06 13.39
N VAL A 80 10.75 -6.41 12.90
CA VAL A 80 11.92 -6.01 13.70
C VAL A 80 11.95 -4.49 13.85
N ASP A 81 11.63 -4.04 15.06
CA ASP A 81 11.59 -2.62 15.38
C ASP A 81 13.00 -2.03 15.60
N GLY A 82 13.16 -0.77 15.21
CA GLY A 82 14.40 -0.01 15.42
C GLY A 82 15.51 -0.25 14.38
N PHE A 83 15.37 -1.22 13.48
CA PHE A 83 16.39 -1.51 12.46
C PHE A 83 16.16 -0.75 11.15
N LEU A 84 14.93 -0.30 10.91
CA LEU A 84 14.56 0.53 9.76
C LEU A 84 14.54 2.01 10.14
N GLU A 85 15.47 2.74 9.56
CA GLU A 85 15.64 4.19 9.76
C GLU A 85 15.09 4.97 8.56
N GLY A 86 14.96 6.30 8.72
CA GLY A 86 14.34 7.17 7.72
C GLY A 86 12.83 7.32 7.88
N THR A 87 12.21 7.91 6.85
CA THR A 87 10.78 8.22 6.80
C THR A 87 9.98 6.96 6.49
N LYS A 88 9.31 6.42 7.51
CA LYS A 88 8.54 5.17 7.44
C LYS A 88 7.07 5.35 7.09
N ALA A 89 6.60 6.58 6.86
CA ALA A 89 5.22 6.85 6.47
C ALA A 89 5.22 7.78 5.25
N ALA A 90 4.45 7.42 4.23
CA ALA A 90 4.37 8.14 2.98
C ALA A 90 2.90 8.41 2.62
N SER A 91 2.60 9.66 2.26
CA SER A 91 1.29 10.01 1.69
C SER A 91 1.21 9.57 0.23
N ARG A 92 0.00 9.31 -0.25
CA ARG A 92 -0.26 9.08 -1.68
C ARG A 92 0.08 10.35 -2.47
N PHE A 93 0.81 10.20 -3.56
CA PHE A 93 1.14 11.30 -4.47
C PHE A 93 0.77 10.95 -5.91
N GLU A 94 0.12 11.87 -6.61
CA GLU A 94 -0.27 11.66 -8.01
C GLU A 94 0.94 11.84 -8.93
N VAL A 95 1.13 10.89 -9.84
CA VAL A 95 2.19 10.93 -10.83
C VAL A 95 1.56 10.90 -12.21
N ALA A 96 1.74 12.00 -12.95
CA ALA A 96 1.12 12.16 -14.25
C ALA A 96 1.43 10.99 -15.20
N GLN A 97 0.39 10.43 -15.80
CA GLN A 97 0.49 9.59 -16.99
C GLN A 97 -0.11 10.33 -18.20
N SER A 98 0.08 9.79 -19.40
CA SER A 98 -0.55 10.28 -20.63
C SER A 98 -2.06 10.51 -20.43
N LYS A 99 -2.65 11.49 -21.12
CA LYS A 99 -4.07 11.90 -21.00
C LYS A 99 -5.10 10.77 -21.18
N THR A 100 -4.69 9.62 -21.70
CA THR A 100 -5.52 8.44 -21.96
C THR A 100 -5.34 7.32 -20.93
N ALA A 101 -4.43 7.47 -19.97
CA ALA A 101 -4.09 6.44 -19.01
C ALA A 101 -4.82 6.66 -17.67
N PRO A 102 -5.12 5.58 -16.93
CA PRO A 102 -5.66 5.68 -15.57
C PRO A 102 -4.73 6.50 -14.67
N ALA A 103 -5.31 7.18 -13.68
CA ALA A 103 -4.54 7.92 -12.69
C ALA A 103 -3.57 6.96 -11.98
N SER A 104 -2.33 7.40 -11.85
CA SER A 104 -1.26 6.62 -11.23
C SER A 104 -0.75 7.38 -10.02
N PHE A 105 -0.72 6.70 -8.89
CA PHE A 105 -0.24 7.25 -7.64
C PHE A 105 0.96 6.47 -7.14
N VAL A 106 1.78 7.10 -6.31
CA VAL A 106 2.91 6.47 -5.64
C VAL A 106 2.95 6.80 -4.16
N PHE A 107 3.59 5.91 -3.41
CA PHE A 107 3.96 6.09 -2.01
C PHE A 107 5.47 5.95 -1.91
N PRO A 108 6.23 7.06 -1.91
CA PRO A 108 7.68 7.03 -1.97
C PRO A 108 8.33 6.95 -0.59
N PHE A 109 9.29 6.04 -0.43
CA PHE A 109 10.15 5.94 0.75
C PHE A 109 11.61 6.10 0.30
N THR A 110 12.08 7.36 0.27
CA THR A 110 13.30 7.75 -0.44
C THR A 110 14.56 7.82 0.41
N ASP A 111 14.43 7.74 1.73
CA ASP A 111 15.50 7.90 2.72
C ASP A 111 15.63 6.71 3.67
N LEU A 112 15.00 5.58 3.33
CA LEU A 112 15.09 4.37 4.15
C LEU A 112 16.52 3.84 4.19
N SER A 113 16.96 3.42 5.37
CA SER A 113 18.19 2.67 5.56
C SER A 113 17.98 1.57 6.60
N ILE A 114 18.81 0.52 6.53
CA ILE A 114 18.76 -0.60 7.48
C ILE A 114 20.03 -0.57 8.30
N SER A 115 19.93 -0.38 9.62
CA SER A 115 21.08 -0.15 10.49
C SER A 115 21.80 -1.42 10.96
N GLN A 116 21.14 -2.58 10.86
CA GLN A 116 21.68 -3.85 11.34
C GLN A 116 22.01 -4.83 10.21
N LEU A 117 23.06 -5.61 10.42
CA LEU A 117 23.48 -6.66 9.50
C LEU A 117 22.48 -7.81 9.48
N GLY A 118 22.19 -8.34 8.30
CA GLY A 118 21.26 -9.46 8.19
C GLY A 118 20.61 -9.59 6.83
N THR A 119 19.51 -10.34 6.80
CA THR A 119 18.67 -10.54 5.63
C THR A 119 17.25 -10.17 5.99
N TYR A 120 16.68 -9.22 5.27
CA TYR A 120 15.40 -8.63 5.61
C TYR A 120 14.49 -8.46 4.39
N THR A 121 13.22 -8.24 4.64
CA THR A 121 12.23 -7.82 3.65
C THR A 121 11.53 -6.57 4.17
N ILE A 122 11.31 -5.56 3.33
CA ILE A 122 10.49 -4.41 3.71
C ILE A 122 9.06 -4.74 3.34
N ARG A 123 8.12 -4.55 4.29
CA ARG A 123 6.69 -4.64 4.03
C ARG A 123 6.11 -3.24 4.03
N VAL A 124 5.35 -2.93 2.99
CA VAL A 124 4.59 -1.70 2.84
C VAL A 124 3.13 -2.00 3.13
N ASP A 125 2.62 -1.41 4.21
CA ASP A 125 1.24 -1.53 4.65
C ASP A 125 0.49 -0.28 4.16
N VAL A 126 -0.50 -0.45 3.28
CA VAL A 126 -1.29 0.66 2.71
C VAL A 126 -2.63 0.78 3.43
N TYR A 127 -2.93 2.00 3.83
CA TYR A 127 -4.14 2.35 4.56
C TYR A 127 -5.01 3.29 3.74
N GLN A 128 -6.32 3.09 3.86
CA GLN A 128 -7.35 3.97 3.33
C GLN A 128 -7.97 4.78 4.46
N VAL A 129 -8.18 6.06 4.22
CA VAL A 129 -8.90 6.98 5.10
C VAL A 129 -10.14 7.47 4.36
N SER A 130 -11.32 7.16 4.92
CA SER A 130 -12.61 7.58 4.36
C SER A 130 -13.28 8.60 5.29
N PRO A 131 -13.91 9.66 4.76
CA PRO A 131 -14.63 10.64 5.56
C PRO A 131 -15.79 9.99 6.31
N GLY A 132 -15.92 10.34 7.59
CA GLY A 132 -17.01 9.82 8.43
C GLY A 132 -16.78 8.41 8.98
N ASP A 133 -15.65 7.76 8.69
CA ASP A 133 -15.28 6.52 9.39
C ASP A 133 -14.68 6.85 10.76
N SER A 134 -15.46 6.61 11.82
CA SER A 134 -15.01 6.78 13.21
C SER A 134 -13.92 5.80 13.63
N ALA A 135 -13.71 4.71 12.86
CA ALA A 135 -12.65 3.74 13.13
C ALA A 135 -11.25 4.22 12.67
N GLY A 136 -11.18 5.32 11.90
CA GLY A 136 -9.94 5.89 11.42
C GLY A 136 -9.47 5.25 10.10
N ALA A 137 -8.19 4.89 10.02
CA ALA A 137 -7.58 4.35 8.81
C ALA A 137 -7.72 2.83 8.73
N ALA A 138 -8.23 2.31 7.62
CA ALA A 138 -8.37 0.88 7.37
C ALA A 138 -7.20 0.34 6.55
N LEU A 139 -6.55 -0.73 7.01
CA LEU A 139 -5.54 -1.45 6.22
C LEU A 139 -6.22 -2.08 4.99
N VAL A 140 -5.73 -1.77 3.80
CA VAL A 140 -6.31 -2.27 2.54
C VAL A 140 -5.39 -3.23 1.80
N GLU A 141 -4.07 -3.11 1.96
CA GLU A 141 -3.10 -3.94 1.24
C GLU A 141 -1.78 -4.06 2.01
N GLN A 142 -1.09 -5.19 1.84
CA GLN A 142 0.24 -5.42 2.40
C GLN A 142 1.18 -5.96 1.32
N LEU A 143 2.22 -5.20 1.00
CA LEU A 143 3.13 -5.50 -0.09
C LEU A 143 4.51 -5.82 0.45
N ALA A 144 5.08 -6.96 0.05
CA ALA A 144 6.45 -7.31 0.37
C ALA A 144 7.40 -6.90 -0.76
N THR A 145 8.53 -6.29 -0.41
CA THR A 145 9.64 -6.10 -1.36
C THR A 145 10.36 -7.41 -1.61
N ARG A 146 11.33 -7.38 -2.53
CA ARG A 146 12.39 -8.39 -2.56
C ARG A 146 13.21 -8.35 -1.27
N VAL A 147 13.92 -9.45 -1.04
CA VAL A 147 14.86 -9.61 0.07
C VAL A 147 16.07 -8.70 -0.12
N VAL A 148 16.49 -8.05 0.97
CA VAL A 148 17.67 -7.19 1.07
C VAL A 148 18.68 -7.84 2.02
N SER A 149 19.91 -8.03 1.56
CA SER A 149 21.03 -8.47 2.41
C SER A 149 21.88 -7.26 2.82
N VAL A 150 22.08 -7.08 4.12
CA VAL A 150 22.79 -5.93 4.70
C VAL A 150 24.15 -6.39 5.21
N PHE A 151 25.20 -5.72 4.74
CA PHE A 151 26.61 -6.02 5.02
C PHE A 151 27.30 -4.85 5.70
N ASP A 152 28.45 -5.10 6.30
CA ASP A 152 29.28 -4.05 6.93
C ASP A 152 30.16 -3.33 5.87
N ALA A 153 30.56 -4.06 4.83
CA ALA A 153 31.39 -3.53 3.76
C ALA A 153 30.61 -2.61 2.80
N ASP A 154 31.33 -1.69 2.16
CA ASP A 154 30.78 -0.88 1.06
C ASP A 154 30.29 -1.76 -0.09
N ILE A 155 29.01 -1.60 -0.41
CA ILE A 155 28.35 -2.29 -1.52
C ILE A 155 28.07 -1.27 -2.63
N PRO A 156 28.53 -1.51 -3.86
CA PRO A 156 28.16 -0.68 -4.99
C PRO A 156 26.64 -0.65 -5.15
N SER A 157 26.09 0.53 -5.41
CA SER A 157 24.64 0.69 -5.57
C SER A 157 24.11 -0.10 -6.76
N GLU A 158 22.95 -0.71 -6.56
CA GLU A 158 22.28 -1.43 -7.63
C GLU A 158 21.68 -0.43 -8.63
N THR A 159 21.71 -0.80 -9.90
CA THR A 159 21.08 0.00 -10.94
C THR A 159 19.59 -0.38 -11.04
N PRO A 160 18.65 0.59 -10.92
CA PRO A 160 17.24 0.30 -11.15
C PRO A 160 17.02 -0.11 -12.60
N SER A 161 16.05 -1.00 -12.83
CA SER A 161 15.59 -1.40 -14.14
C SER A 161 14.99 -0.21 -14.93
N ASP A 162 14.79 -0.37 -16.23
CA ASP A 162 14.26 0.73 -17.06
C ASP A 162 12.85 1.16 -16.66
N GLU A 163 12.01 0.21 -16.22
CA GLU A 163 10.67 0.51 -15.70
C GLU A 163 10.74 1.30 -14.40
N GLU A 164 11.60 0.87 -13.47
CA GLU A 164 11.84 1.56 -12.19
C GLU A 164 12.38 2.96 -12.43
N ARG A 165 13.38 3.12 -13.29
CA ARG A 165 13.93 4.42 -13.70
C ARG A 165 12.86 5.31 -14.32
N SER A 166 12.00 4.77 -15.17
CA SER A 166 10.89 5.49 -15.79
C SER A 166 9.90 5.98 -14.74
N LEU A 167 9.55 5.14 -13.76
CA LEU A 167 8.69 5.53 -12.65
C LEU A 167 9.34 6.60 -11.76
N MET A 168 10.61 6.42 -11.38
CA MET A 168 11.37 7.37 -10.59
C MET A 168 11.48 8.73 -11.29
N ARG A 169 11.68 8.74 -12.61
CA ARG A 169 11.68 9.96 -13.42
C ARG A 169 10.33 10.65 -13.38
N ARG A 170 9.23 9.93 -13.63
CA ARG A 170 7.88 10.53 -13.56
C ARG A 170 7.58 11.10 -12.17
N ALA A 171 7.96 10.39 -11.11
CA ALA A 171 7.81 10.87 -9.73
C ALA A 171 8.60 12.16 -9.49
N ARG A 172 9.84 12.24 -10.01
CA ARG A 172 10.65 13.46 -9.97
C ARG A 172 10.02 14.61 -10.76
N ASP A 173 9.52 14.34 -11.96
CA ASP A 173 8.86 15.33 -12.81
C ASP A 173 7.58 15.88 -12.15
N ALA A 174 6.94 15.07 -11.31
CA ALA A 174 5.79 15.46 -10.49
C ALA A 174 6.17 16.21 -9.20
N GLY A 175 7.47 16.43 -8.94
CA GLY A 175 7.97 17.22 -7.81
C GLY A 175 8.40 16.41 -6.58
N LEU A 176 8.39 15.07 -6.63
CA LEU A 176 8.86 14.26 -5.52
C LEU A 176 10.39 14.24 -5.44
N PRO A 177 10.98 14.25 -4.22
CA PRO A 177 12.42 14.23 -4.00
C PRO A 177 13.01 12.82 -4.22
N MET A 178 13.02 12.37 -5.47
CA MET A 178 13.54 11.04 -5.83
C MET A 178 15.07 11.06 -5.90
N PRO A 179 15.77 10.20 -5.13
CA PRO A 179 17.21 10.17 -5.09
C PRO A 179 17.79 9.83 -6.47
N SER A 180 18.94 10.42 -6.76
CA SER A 180 19.81 10.00 -7.86
C SER A 180 20.70 8.87 -7.37
N SER A 181 21.39 8.18 -8.30
CA SER A 181 22.45 7.26 -7.89
C SER A 181 23.40 8.00 -6.93
N PRO A 182 23.76 7.39 -5.79
CA PRO A 182 24.82 7.94 -4.94
C PRO A 182 26.18 7.90 -5.66
#